data_AF-A0A3A4ZTK1-F1
#
_entry.id   AF-A0A3A4ZTK1-F1
#
_cell.length_a   1.000
_cell.length_b   1.000
_cell.length_c   1.000
_cell.angle_alpha   90.00
_cell.angle_beta   90.00
_cell.angle_gamma   90.00
#
_symmetry.space_group_name_H-M   'P 1'
#
loop_
_entity.id
_entity.type
_entity.pdbx_description
1 polymer ?
#
loop_
_entity_poly.entity_id
_entity_poly.type
_entity_poly.pdbx_seq_one_letter_code
_entity_poly.pdbx_strand_id
1 'polypeptide(L)'
;MTALTKDRATPYREGVEIDYPVAANAKIYAGSLVCLNTDGYAVPAADTASYLLAGHAQQQVDNTGGANGAKTIRVRRKGVFEFQATSITQAMVGSMMYVKDDQTFDNTSNNLVPCGRLVKYISATKGQIDIEPATLGTYNISVDGDIDVLANLT
;
A
#
# COMPACT_ATOMS: atom_id res chain seq x y z
N MET A 1 -4.16 -26.80 -18.34
CA MET A 1 -5.03 -25.61 -18.36
C MET A 1 -6.47 -26.08 -18.36
N THR A 2 -7.23 -25.77 -17.33
CA THR A 2 -8.64 -26.17 -17.24
C THR A 2 -9.48 -25.17 -18.03
N ALA A 3 -10.04 -25.61 -19.16
CA ALA A 3 -10.93 -24.78 -19.96
C ALA A 3 -12.27 -24.58 -19.23
N LEU A 4 -12.87 -23.40 -19.36
CA LEU A 4 -14.20 -23.12 -18.83
C LEU A 4 -15.21 -24.00 -19.59
N THR A 5 -15.88 -24.91 -18.88
CA THR A 5 -16.86 -25.83 -19.49
C THR A 5 -18.30 -25.32 -19.42
N LYS A 6 -18.54 -24.23 -18.68
CA LYS A 6 -19.84 -23.54 -18.53
C LYS A 6 -19.63 -22.06 -18.19
N ASP A 7 -20.69 -21.26 -18.39
CA ASP A 7 -20.71 -19.85 -17.99
C ASP A 7 -20.45 -19.70 -16.49
N ARG A 8 -19.56 -18.77 -16.14
CA ARG A 8 -19.19 -18.46 -14.75
C ARG A 8 -19.68 -17.06 -14.39
N ALA A 9 -20.64 -16.97 -13.48
CA ALA A 9 -20.96 -15.71 -12.82
C ALA A 9 -19.74 -15.22 -12.04
N THR A 10 -19.05 -14.20 -12.57
CA THR A 10 -17.87 -13.60 -11.94
C THR A 10 -18.33 -12.33 -11.22
N PRO A 11 -18.40 -12.33 -9.87
CA PRO A 11 -18.87 -11.17 -9.13
C PRO A 11 -17.88 -10.01 -9.32
N TYR A 12 -18.41 -8.84 -9.64
CA TYR A 12 -17.65 -7.59 -9.77
C TYR A 12 -17.79 -6.76 -8.49
N ARG A 13 -16.67 -6.17 -8.05
CA ARG A 13 -16.61 -5.13 -7.02
C ARG A 13 -15.63 -4.07 -7.49
N GLU A 14 -15.92 -2.80 -7.23
CA GLU A 14 -15.04 -1.68 -7.61
C GLU A 14 -13.65 -1.72 -6.93
N GLY A 15 -13.49 -2.55 -5.90
CA GLY A 15 -12.20 -2.79 -5.25
C GLY A 15 -11.64 -1.61 -4.44
N VAL A 16 -12.45 -0.56 -4.20
CA VAL A 16 -12.05 0.63 -3.44
C VAL A 16 -11.73 0.28 -1.99
N GLU A 17 -12.55 -0.58 -1.39
CA GLU A 17 -12.37 -1.12 -0.04
C GLU A 17 -12.31 -2.64 -0.12
N ILE A 18 -11.26 -3.22 0.46
CA ILE A 18 -11.07 -4.67 0.54
C ILE A 18 -10.75 -5.05 1.98
N ASP A 19 -11.36 -6.14 2.43
CA ASP A 19 -11.10 -6.71 3.74
C ASP A 19 -9.93 -7.70 3.63
N TYR A 20 -8.89 -7.50 4.45
CA TYR A 20 -7.70 -8.35 4.50
C TYR A 20 -7.60 -9.07 5.84
N PRO A 21 -7.18 -10.35 5.87
CA PRO A 21 -6.92 -11.07 7.10
C PRO A 21 -5.68 -10.47 7.81
N VAL A 22 -5.78 -10.20 9.10
CA VAL A 22 -4.70 -9.59 9.91
C VAL A 22 -3.73 -10.67 10.38
N ALA A 23 -2.43 -10.36 10.38
CA ALA A 23 -1.40 -11.27 10.86
C ALA A 23 -1.54 -11.55 12.37
N ALA A 24 -0.97 -12.67 12.84
CA ALA A 24 -0.94 -13.02 14.25
C ALA A 24 -0.22 -11.94 15.06
N ASN A 25 -0.77 -11.60 16.23
CA ASN A 25 -0.24 -10.58 17.13
C ASN A 25 -0.08 -9.17 16.54
N ALA A 26 -0.64 -8.90 15.36
CA ALA A 26 -0.57 -7.58 14.75
C ALA A 26 -1.69 -6.67 15.28
N LYS A 27 -1.35 -5.41 15.50
CA LYS A 27 -2.30 -4.35 15.86
C LYS A 27 -2.21 -3.23 14.85
N ILE A 28 -3.32 -2.94 14.19
CA ILE A 28 -3.41 -1.90 13.17
C ILE A 28 -4.35 -0.82 13.68
N TYR A 29 -3.89 0.43 13.64
CA TYR A 29 -4.68 1.58 14.07
C TYR A 29 -5.54 2.11 12.93
N ALA A 30 -6.69 2.69 13.27
CA ALA A 30 -7.49 3.41 12.28
C ALA A 30 -6.67 4.61 11.77
N GLY A 31 -6.64 4.82 10.46
CA GLY A 31 -5.88 5.90 9.85
C GLY A 31 -4.43 5.57 9.51
N SER A 32 -3.93 4.39 9.88
CA SER A 32 -2.55 4.00 9.56
C SER A 32 -2.42 3.44 8.15
N LEU A 33 -1.20 3.46 7.64
CA LEU A 33 -0.82 2.68 6.46
C LEU A 33 -0.78 1.19 6.82
N VAL A 34 -1.19 0.37 5.86
CA VAL A 34 -1.23 -1.10 5.99
C VAL A 34 -0.44 -1.72 4.86
N CYS A 35 0.44 -2.65 5.22
CA CYS A 35 1.13 -3.51 4.27
C CYS A 35 0.62 -4.95 4.35
N LEU A 36 0.82 -5.72 3.28
CA LEU A 36 0.71 -7.17 3.26
C LEU A 36 2.11 -7.75 3.42
N ASN A 37 2.25 -8.72 4.33
CA ASN A 37 3.46 -9.52 4.43
C ASN A 37 3.55 -10.52 3.26
N THR A 38 4.64 -11.28 3.19
CA THR A 38 4.89 -12.31 2.17
C THR A 38 3.81 -13.39 2.12
N ASP A 39 3.12 -13.62 3.23
CA ASP A 39 2.03 -14.60 3.35
C ASP A 39 0.66 -14.02 2.99
N GLY A 40 0.59 -12.73 2.64
CA GLY A 40 -0.65 -12.04 2.26
C GLY A 40 -1.52 -11.56 3.43
N TYR A 41 -0.98 -11.52 4.65
CA TYR A 41 -1.67 -11.00 5.84
C TYR A 41 -1.38 -9.51 6.06
N ALA A 42 -2.39 -8.77 6.51
CA ALA A 42 -2.28 -7.37 6.85
C ALA A 42 -1.45 -7.17 8.12
N VAL A 43 -0.45 -6.29 8.00
CA VAL A 43 0.47 -5.85 9.05
C VAL A 43 0.55 -4.32 9.05
N PRO A 44 0.92 -3.68 10.17
CA PRO A 44 1.28 -2.26 10.17
C PRO A 44 2.33 -1.99 9.09
N ALA A 45 2.19 -0.88 8.36
CA ALA A 45 3.16 -0.57 7.32
C ALA A 45 4.54 -0.35 7.93
N ALA A 46 5.54 -0.90 7.27
CA ALA A 46 6.94 -0.77 7.65
C ALA A 46 7.79 -0.84 6.40
N ASP A 47 8.94 -0.17 6.45
CA ASP A 47 10.01 -0.33 5.47
C ASP A 47 10.68 -1.70 5.65
N THR A 48 10.00 -2.76 5.22
CA THR A 48 10.47 -4.14 5.27
C THR A 48 10.44 -4.73 3.87
N ALA A 49 11.50 -5.44 3.50
CA ALA A 49 11.59 -6.10 2.20
C ALA A 49 10.40 -7.01 1.94
N SER A 50 9.94 -7.04 0.69
CA SER A 50 8.78 -7.82 0.23
C SER A 50 7.42 -7.41 0.81
N TYR A 51 7.34 -6.33 1.59
CA TYR A 51 6.04 -5.81 2.01
C TYR A 51 5.38 -5.08 0.84
N LEU A 52 4.10 -5.34 0.66
CA LEU A 52 3.30 -4.70 -0.39
C LEU A 52 2.28 -3.77 0.26
N LEU A 53 2.20 -2.53 -0.21
CA LEU A 53 1.22 -1.61 0.34
C LEU A 53 -0.21 -2.06 0.00
N ALA A 54 -1.02 -2.32 1.03
CA ALA A 54 -2.43 -2.62 0.86
C ALA A 54 -3.25 -1.34 0.72
N GLY A 55 -2.94 -0.31 1.53
CA GLY A 55 -3.68 0.94 1.54
C GLY A 55 -3.80 1.56 2.92
N HIS A 56 -4.89 2.31 3.13
CA HIS A 56 -5.22 3.01 4.37
C HIS A 56 -6.24 2.22 5.22
N ALA A 57 -5.94 2.01 6.51
CA ALA A 57 -6.83 1.34 7.46
C ALA A 57 -8.06 2.19 7.81
N GLN A 58 -9.27 1.67 7.56
CA GLN A 58 -10.51 2.38 7.93
C GLN A 58 -10.96 2.17 9.38
N GLN A 59 -10.44 1.13 10.03
CA GLN A 59 -10.82 0.75 11.38
C GLN A 59 -9.60 0.24 12.14
N GLN A 60 -9.65 0.34 13.46
CA GLN A 60 -8.65 -0.28 14.32
C GLN A 60 -8.97 -1.77 14.46
N VAL A 61 -7.94 -2.62 14.32
CA VAL A 61 -8.05 -4.06 14.59
C VAL A 61 -6.85 -4.51 15.41
N ASP A 62 -7.13 -5.15 16.54
CA ASP A 62 -6.12 -5.70 17.42
C ASP A 62 -6.21 -7.24 17.41
N ASN A 63 -5.23 -7.91 16.79
CA ASN A 63 -5.14 -9.37 16.74
C ASN A 63 -4.09 -9.92 17.73
N THR A 64 -3.80 -9.18 18.80
CA THR A 64 -2.91 -9.62 19.89
C THR A 64 -3.42 -10.94 20.49
N GLY A 65 -2.58 -11.97 20.52
CA GLY A 65 -2.93 -13.32 20.99
C GLY A 65 -3.74 -14.17 20.01
N GLY A 66 -4.09 -13.64 18.83
CA GLY A 66 -4.81 -14.34 17.77
C GLY A 66 -3.88 -14.98 16.73
N ALA A 67 -4.36 -16.03 16.05
CA ALA A 67 -3.68 -16.63 14.90
C ALA A 67 -3.82 -15.76 13.64
N ASN A 68 -3.05 -16.08 12.60
CA ASN A 68 -3.15 -15.43 11.29
C ASN A 68 -4.59 -15.53 10.76
N GLY A 69 -5.17 -14.40 10.38
CA GLY A 69 -6.52 -14.33 9.83
C GLY A 69 -7.67 -14.50 10.83
N ALA A 70 -7.39 -14.52 12.15
CA ALA A 70 -8.45 -14.56 13.17
C ALA A 70 -9.34 -13.30 13.16
N LYS A 71 -8.80 -12.17 12.67
CA LYS A 71 -9.54 -10.93 12.44
C LYS A 71 -9.28 -10.39 11.04
N THR A 72 -10.22 -9.62 10.53
CA THR A 72 -10.11 -8.95 9.22
C THR A 72 -10.16 -7.44 9.39
N ILE A 73 -9.37 -6.73 8.59
CA ILE A 73 -9.34 -5.27 8.54
C ILE A 73 -9.78 -4.75 7.19
N ARG A 74 -10.63 -3.73 7.18
CA ARG A 74 -11.02 -3.03 5.95
C ARG A 74 -9.98 -1.99 5.58
N VAL A 75 -9.41 -2.15 4.39
CA VAL A 75 -8.37 -1.28 3.84
C VAL A 75 -8.90 -0.61 2.58
N ARG A 76 -8.68 0.71 2.50
CA ARG A 76 -9.01 1.50 1.32
C ARG A 76 -7.80 1.61 0.41
N ARG A 77 -7.93 1.11 -0.82
CA ARG A 77 -6.85 1.00 -1.81
C ARG A 77 -6.75 2.22 -2.75
N LYS A 78 -7.74 3.12 -2.70
CA LYS A 78 -7.81 4.30 -3.58
C LYS A 78 -8.12 5.57 -2.79
N GLY A 79 -7.42 6.65 -3.14
CA GLY A 79 -7.66 7.98 -2.61
C GLY A 79 -6.39 8.70 -2.20
N VAL A 80 -6.57 10.00 -1.95
CA VAL A 80 -5.53 10.89 -1.45
C VAL A 80 -5.68 11.00 0.06
N PHE A 81 -4.62 10.67 0.79
CA PHE A 81 -4.58 10.69 2.25
C PHE A 81 -3.46 11.58 2.75
N GLU A 82 -3.72 12.31 3.84
CA GLU A 82 -2.71 13.13 4.51
C GLU A 82 -1.94 12.26 5.51
N PHE A 83 -0.62 12.19 5.35
CA PHE A 83 0.28 11.49 6.27
C PHE A 83 1.41 12.41 6.73
N GLN A 84 2.11 11.98 7.78
CA GLN A 84 3.33 12.65 8.21
C GLN A 84 4.48 12.28 7.28
N ALA A 85 5.42 13.20 7.10
CA ALA A 85 6.65 12.96 6.36
C ALA A 85 7.85 13.27 7.25
N THR A 86 8.97 12.58 6.99
CA THR A 86 10.24 12.85 7.66
C THR A 86 10.88 14.14 7.10
N SER A 87 11.03 14.22 5.78
CA SER A 87 11.56 15.40 5.09
C SER A 87 11.06 15.46 3.64
N ILE A 88 10.18 16.41 3.35
CA ILE A 88 9.68 16.64 1.98
C ILE A 88 9.81 18.11 1.59
N THR A 89 9.88 18.36 0.28
CA THR A 89 9.92 19.71 -0.28
C THR A 89 8.86 19.88 -1.36
N GLN A 90 8.50 21.12 -1.67
CA GLN A 90 7.52 21.45 -2.72
C GLN A 90 7.90 20.86 -4.09
N ALA A 91 9.20 20.72 -4.38
CA ALA A 91 9.70 20.15 -5.63
C ALA A 91 9.44 18.65 -5.77
N MET A 92 9.12 17.95 -4.67
CA MET A 92 8.82 16.52 -4.67
C MET A 92 7.36 16.21 -5.00
N VAL A 93 6.51 17.23 -5.20
CA VAL A 93 5.12 17.01 -5.63
C VAL A 93 5.15 16.37 -7.02
N GLY A 94 4.49 15.22 -7.16
CA GLY A 94 4.52 14.37 -8.35
C GLY A 94 5.53 13.23 -8.29
N SER A 95 6.44 13.22 -7.31
CA SER A 95 7.42 12.15 -7.13
C SER A 95 6.84 10.94 -6.37
N MET A 96 7.43 9.77 -6.64
CA MET A 96 7.14 8.55 -5.88
C MET A 96 7.66 8.71 -4.45
N MET A 97 6.84 8.32 -3.48
CA MET A 97 7.17 8.29 -2.06
C MET A 97 7.14 6.85 -1.57
N TYR A 98 7.93 6.56 -0.54
CA TYR A 98 8.09 5.25 0.06
C TYR A 98 7.64 5.24 1.52
N VAL A 99 7.20 4.07 1.97
CA VAL A 99 6.80 3.83 3.36
C VAL A 99 8.04 3.87 4.25
N LYS A 100 7.95 4.60 5.38
CA LYS A 100 8.96 4.51 6.44
C LYS A 100 8.41 3.73 7.64
N ASP A 101 7.23 4.11 8.10
CA ASP A 101 6.47 3.41 9.14
C ASP A 101 4.95 3.51 8.85
N ASP A 102 4.12 3.17 9.84
CA ASP A 102 2.67 3.11 9.71
C ASP A 102 1.97 4.48 9.68
N GLN A 103 2.70 5.57 9.94
CA GLN A 103 2.20 6.95 9.91
C GLN A 103 3.09 7.91 9.11
N THR A 104 4.32 7.51 8.75
CA THR A 104 5.31 8.34 8.06
C THR A 104 5.76 7.78 6.71
N PHE A 105 6.00 8.70 5.78
CA PHE A 105 6.56 8.43 4.46
C PHE A 105 7.76 9.32 4.16
N ASP A 106 8.58 8.90 3.20
CA ASP A 106 9.76 9.63 2.76
C ASP A 106 10.04 9.39 1.26
N ASN A 107 10.84 10.25 0.66
CA ASN A 107 11.44 10.07 -0.66
C ASN A 107 12.50 8.95 -0.62
N THR A 108 13.13 8.75 0.53
CA THR A 108 14.17 7.73 0.71
C THR A 108 13.67 6.55 1.54
N SER A 109 13.97 5.34 1.09
CA SER A 109 13.65 4.10 1.80
C SER A 109 14.77 3.09 1.61
N ASN A 110 14.92 2.18 2.57
CA ASN A 110 15.88 1.10 2.52
C ASN A 110 15.41 -0.06 1.62
N ASN A 111 14.12 -0.39 1.66
CA ASN A 111 13.56 -1.54 0.94
C ASN A 111 12.61 -1.15 -0.19
N LEU A 112 12.50 0.15 -0.49
CA LEU A 112 11.76 0.71 -1.63
C LEU A 112 10.29 0.29 -1.69
N VAL A 113 9.63 0.18 -0.53
CA VAL A 113 8.18 -0.11 -0.45
C VAL A 113 7.40 1.14 -0.88
N PRO A 114 6.76 1.18 -2.07
CA PRO A 114 6.12 2.39 -2.55
C PRO A 114 4.86 2.68 -1.72
N CYS A 115 4.74 3.92 -1.23
CA CYS A 115 3.56 4.42 -0.53
C CYS A 115 2.57 5.11 -1.50
N GLY A 116 3.08 5.59 -2.64
CA GLY A 116 2.27 6.27 -3.65
C GLY A 116 2.97 7.52 -4.17
N ARG A 117 2.21 8.46 -4.72
CA ARG A 117 2.75 9.71 -5.28
C ARG A 117 2.32 10.91 -4.43
N LEU A 118 3.24 11.81 -4.14
CA LEU A 118 2.92 13.06 -3.43
C LEU A 118 2.08 13.97 -4.33
N VAL A 119 0.82 14.25 -3.96
CA VAL A 119 -0.09 15.12 -4.72
C VAL A 119 -0.05 16.55 -4.23
N LYS A 120 0.06 16.74 -2.91
CA LYS A 120 0.05 18.08 -2.31
C LYS A 120 1.04 18.17 -1.16
N TYR A 121 1.92 19.16 -1.26
CA TYR A 121 2.79 19.57 -0.16
C TYR A 121 2.02 20.48 0.81
N ILE A 122 2.10 20.19 2.11
CA ILE A 122 1.48 21.00 3.18
C ILE A 122 2.57 21.66 4.02
N SER A 123 3.56 20.87 4.45
CA SER A 123 4.74 21.35 5.16
C SER A 123 5.90 20.37 4.97
N ALA A 124 7.09 20.71 5.49
CA ALA A 124 8.26 19.83 5.41
C ALA A 124 8.04 18.45 6.06
N THR A 125 7.00 18.31 6.89
CA THR A 125 6.66 17.10 7.64
C THR A 125 5.23 16.62 7.40
N LYS A 126 4.51 17.20 6.43
CA LYS A 126 3.14 16.80 6.09
C LYS A 126 2.85 16.93 4.60
N GLY A 127 2.23 15.91 4.04
CA GLY A 127 1.82 15.91 2.64
C GLY A 127 0.67 14.96 2.39
N GLN A 128 0.02 15.16 1.24
CA GLN A 128 -1.06 14.30 0.77
C GLN A 128 -0.53 13.34 -0.29
N ILE A 129 -0.66 12.05 -0.05
CA ILE A 129 -0.24 10.99 -0.97
C ILE A 129 -1.46 10.38 -1.63
N ASP A 130 -1.42 10.25 -2.95
CA ASP A 130 -2.27 9.33 -3.67
C ASP A 130 -1.69 7.92 -3.61
N ILE A 131 -2.45 7.01 -3.02
CA ILE A 131 -2.04 5.63 -2.78
C ILE A 131 -2.33 4.71 -3.98
N GLU A 132 -3.14 5.16 -4.93
CA GLU A 132 -3.52 4.40 -6.13
C GLU A 132 -2.30 3.90 -6.95
N PRO A 133 -1.27 4.71 -7.24
CA PRO A 133 -0.10 4.24 -8.00
C PRO A 133 0.74 3.18 -7.27
N ALA A 134 0.70 3.10 -5.93
CA ALA A 134 1.43 2.07 -5.19
C ALA A 134 0.69 0.73 -5.16
N THR A 135 -0.64 0.75 -5.18
CA THR A 135 -1.46 -0.48 -5.12
C THR A 135 -1.65 -1.17 -6.46
N LEU A 136 -1.30 -0.50 -7.58
CA LEU A 136 -1.43 -0.99 -8.96
C LEU A 136 -0.09 -1.44 -9.57
N GLY A 137 1.01 -1.31 -8.82
CA GLY A 137 2.37 -1.55 -9.33
C GLY A 137 2.90 -0.35 -10.11
N THR A 138 4.11 0.06 -9.79
CA THR A 138 4.86 1.07 -10.54
C THR A 138 5.25 0.52 -11.91
N TYR A 139 4.57 0.95 -12.96
CA TYR A 139 5.06 0.82 -14.32
C TYR A 139 5.90 2.06 -14.66
N ASN A 140 7.20 1.87 -14.82
CA ASN A 140 8.06 2.90 -15.39
C ASN A 140 7.84 2.86 -16.91
N ILE A 141 7.20 3.90 -17.46
CA ILE A 141 7.18 4.10 -18.91
C ILE A 141 8.56 4.65 -19.26
N SER A 142 9.37 3.85 -19.95
CA SER A 142 10.64 4.34 -20.49
C SER A 142 10.33 5.45 -21.53
N VAL A 143 11.25 6.39 -21.71
CA VAL A 143 11.05 7.59 -22.56
C VAL A 143 10.74 7.21 -24.03
N ASP A 144 10.98 5.95 -24.40
CA ASP A 144 10.75 5.38 -25.73
C ASP A 144 9.34 4.78 -25.92
N GLY A 145 8.46 4.85 -24.91
CA GLY A 145 7.07 4.42 -25.01
C GLY A 145 6.85 2.92 -24.82
N ASP A 146 7.89 2.16 -24.49
CA ASP A 146 7.78 0.75 -24.14
C ASP A 146 7.44 0.59 -22.65
N ILE A 147 6.43 -0.23 -22.37
CA ILE A 147 6.10 -0.65 -21.00
C ILE A 147 7.20 -1.65 -20.59
N ASP A 148 8.25 -1.16 -19.95
CA ASP A 148 9.28 -2.02 -19.40
C ASP A 148 8.77 -2.58 -18.07
N VAL A 149 8.20 -3.78 -18.13
CA VAL A 149 7.94 -4.57 -16.93
C VAL A 149 9.31 -5.02 -16.43
N LEU A 150 9.96 -4.21 -15.59
CA LEU A 150 11.06 -4.68 -14.77
C LEU A 150 10.48 -5.75 -13.84
N ALA A 151 10.51 -6.99 -14.33
CA ALA A 151 10.34 -8.17 -13.55
C ALA A 151 11.27 -8.05 -12.35
N ASN A 152 10.71 -8.34 -11.18
CA ASN A 152 11.42 -8.81 -10.00
C ASN A 152 12.67 -9.62 -10.40
N LEU A 153 13.84 -8.99 -10.40
CA LEU A 153 15.12 -9.67 -10.63
C LEU A 153 16.29 -8.89 -10.00
N THR A 154 16.30 -8.84 -8.67
CA THR A 154 17.22 -9.58 -7.78
C THR A 154 16.92 -9.18 -6.35
#